data_AF-A0A6J3KVR6-F1
#
_entry.id   AF-A0A6J3KVR6-F1
#
_cell.length_a   1.000
_cell.length_b   1.000
_cell.length_c   1.000
_cell.angle_alpha   90.00
_cell.angle_beta   90.00
_cell.angle_gamma   90.00
#
_symmetry.space_group_name_H-M   'P 1'
#
loop_
_entity.id
_entity.type
_entity.pdbx_description
1 polymer ?
#
loop_
_entity_poly.entity_id
_entity_poly.type
_entity_poly.pdbx_seq_one_letter_code
_entity_poly.pdbx_strand_id
1 'polypeptide(L)'
;MHKDSFLLRLDTRVLHLLYQMNQQAQSCYLKSNDKTLKTVYLPHKKSIILGRSEETNITDTQCSRQQVQLYADYEEYKVFIQQIGLRPCGFNGFKTRKDVKFIGNHDDNLEILYGKHIYQIEFNPPPLKTILPKKRNRGTEICNENEENSHKIVKIEDDNIQNEDHKTQEKEARTEKKHIKNTHDILKFINRNKIISDKLEDTDNMIDLDTAQDTWESKESGALLIYTTQGVESRSKIAAYDMDGTLIKTKSGLVFPKDYDDWQLIYPDVPKKLHKLHNDGYKIVIFTNQGSIGSGRINPKFFKNKLKNIIQKIRVPIQIFIATGSNIYRKPAIGMWQKLEEKNDSISIDKDNSFYVGDAAGRPKNWAPGKKKDHSSADRLLALNLGLKFYTPEEHFLGHKQAHFELPTFNPKNLPDGEICSGSNITSSSQEIILMVGCPGSGKSHFVRNYLKHYGYVNRDTLGSWQKCITIMEKHINEKDSVVIDNTNPDCVSRQRYIEVAKKYNIPVRCFVMLTSIDHAKHNNKFRELTDPSHVKVNDLVINSYVKSYQQPSLEEGFTEIVHVNFVPKFRKEEDRQFYEMYLLER
;
A
#
# COMPACT_ATOMS: atom_id res chain seq x y z
N MET A 1 -70.15 43.39 7.36
CA MET A 1 -69.77 42.11 7.99
C MET A 1 -68.83 41.38 7.04
N HIS A 2 -67.69 40.89 7.54
CA HIS A 2 -66.83 39.93 6.83
C HIS A 2 -67.43 38.52 6.88
N LYS A 3 -66.77 37.58 6.16
CA LYS A 3 -67.04 36.13 6.01
C LYS A 3 -67.95 35.78 4.82
N ASP A 4 -67.65 34.77 4.00
CA ASP A 4 -66.45 33.92 3.83
C ASP A 4 -66.39 33.43 2.37
N SER A 5 -65.21 33.48 1.71
CA SER A 5 -64.83 32.60 0.57
C SER A 5 -63.47 33.03 -0.01
N PHE A 6 -62.36 32.64 0.62
CA PHE A 6 -61.03 32.67 -0.01
C PHE A 6 -60.07 31.69 0.69
N LEU A 7 -60.37 30.39 0.60
CA LEU A 7 -59.48 29.31 1.06
C LEU A 7 -58.89 28.54 -0.14
N LEU A 8 -57.58 28.77 -0.33
CA LEU A 8 -56.57 27.95 -0.97
C LEU A 8 -56.97 27.06 -2.18
N ARG A 9 -56.46 27.44 -3.35
CA ARG A 9 -55.86 26.48 -4.29
C ARG A 9 -54.35 26.71 -4.33
N LEU A 10 -53.61 26.07 -3.43
CA LEU A 10 -52.17 25.89 -3.61
C LEU A 10 -51.94 25.01 -4.85
N ASP A 11 -51.01 25.40 -5.72
CA ASP A 11 -50.61 24.60 -6.88
C ASP A 11 -50.14 23.22 -6.39
N THR A 12 -50.72 22.15 -6.96
CA THR A 12 -50.37 20.77 -6.62
C THR A 12 -48.90 20.47 -6.87
N ARG A 13 -48.21 21.18 -7.78
CA ARG A 13 -46.76 21.09 -7.97
C ARG A 13 -45.97 21.70 -6.80
N VAL A 14 -46.43 22.83 -6.26
CA VAL A 14 -45.81 23.47 -5.08
C VAL A 14 -46.06 22.63 -3.84
N LEU A 15 -47.27 22.10 -3.65
CA LEU A 15 -47.58 21.13 -2.60
C LEU A 15 -46.75 19.85 -2.74
N HIS A 16 -46.56 19.32 -3.96
CA HIS A 16 -45.76 18.12 -4.17
C HIS A 16 -44.26 18.38 -3.94
N LEU A 17 -43.73 19.55 -4.32
CA LEU A 17 -42.36 19.97 -3.99
C LEU A 17 -42.17 20.18 -2.49
N LEU A 18 -43.10 20.84 -1.80
CA LEU A 18 -43.05 21.00 -0.33
C LEU A 18 -43.18 19.65 0.39
N TYR A 19 -44.01 18.74 -0.12
CA TYR A 19 -44.14 17.37 0.39
C TYR A 19 -42.86 16.55 0.17
N GLN A 20 -42.22 16.67 -1.00
CA GLN A 20 -40.91 16.08 -1.28
C GLN A 20 -39.81 16.68 -0.39
N MET A 21 -39.81 17.99 -0.17
CA MET A 21 -38.84 18.68 0.70
C MET A 21 -39.02 18.37 2.20
N ASN A 22 -40.19 17.86 2.61
CA ASN A 22 -40.47 17.39 3.97
C ASN A 22 -40.26 15.87 4.17
N GLN A 23 -39.78 15.13 3.16
CA GLN A 23 -39.46 13.71 3.35
C GLN A 23 -38.13 13.53 4.07
N GLN A 24 -38.22 13.27 5.37
CA GLN A 24 -37.12 12.73 6.18
C GLN A 24 -36.92 11.24 5.89
N ALA A 25 -35.74 10.71 6.19
CA ALA A 25 -35.55 9.26 6.09
C ALA A 25 -36.44 8.54 7.13
N GLN A 26 -37.01 7.40 6.76
CA GLN A 26 -37.77 6.54 7.66
C GLN A 26 -36.91 5.43 8.27
N SER A 27 -35.81 5.07 7.58
CA SER A 27 -34.86 4.07 8.03
C SER A 27 -33.46 4.33 7.46
N CYS A 28 -32.43 3.86 8.16
CA CYS A 28 -31.06 3.82 7.66
C CYS A 28 -30.47 2.43 7.85
N TYR A 29 -29.70 1.96 6.87
CA TYR A 29 -29.04 0.66 6.88
C TYR A 29 -27.58 0.77 6.44
N LEU A 30 -26.75 -0.12 6.98
CA LEU A 30 -25.47 -0.50 6.39
C LEU A 30 -25.68 -1.77 5.58
N LYS A 31 -25.58 -1.71 4.26
CA LYS A 31 -25.66 -2.88 3.37
C LYS A 31 -24.29 -3.25 2.82
N SER A 32 -23.99 -4.54 2.71
CA SER A 32 -22.77 -5.01 2.05
C SER A 32 -23.09 -5.69 0.73
N ASN A 33 -22.21 -5.48 -0.26
CA ASN A 33 -22.20 -6.28 -1.49
C ASN A 33 -21.57 -7.68 -1.27
N ASP A 34 -20.95 -7.92 -0.11
CA ASP A 34 -20.49 -9.24 0.29
C ASP A 34 -21.64 -10.02 0.95
N LYS A 35 -22.14 -11.06 0.26
CA LYS A 35 -23.24 -11.93 0.75
C LYS A 35 -22.92 -12.65 2.06
N THR A 36 -21.66 -12.70 2.50
CA THR A 36 -21.29 -13.26 3.80
C THR A 36 -21.55 -12.32 4.96
N LEU A 37 -21.73 -11.02 4.72
CA LEU A 37 -21.97 -10.01 5.75
C LEU A 37 -23.47 -9.69 5.85
N LYS A 38 -23.96 -9.53 7.07
CA LYS A 38 -25.36 -9.18 7.33
C LYS A 38 -25.57 -7.68 7.22
N THR A 39 -26.70 -7.27 6.64
CA THR A 39 -27.19 -5.88 6.67
C THR A 39 -27.49 -5.46 8.11
N VAL A 40 -27.03 -4.27 8.51
CA VAL A 40 -27.23 -3.73 9.86
C VAL A 40 -28.17 -2.53 9.82
N TYR A 41 -29.15 -2.48 10.72
CA TYR A 41 -30.05 -1.33 10.88
C TYR A 41 -29.42 -0.26 11.77
N LEU A 42 -29.47 1.01 11.34
CA LEU A 42 -28.98 2.16 12.11
C LEU A 42 -30.17 2.99 12.62
N PRO A 43 -30.57 2.85 13.90
CA PRO A 43 -31.71 3.60 14.44
C PRO A 43 -31.46 5.12 14.54
N HIS A 44 -32.52 5.90 14.38
CA HIS A 44 -32.49 7.36 14.46
C HIS A 44 -31.98 7.86 15.83
N LYS A 45 -30.97 8.74 15.81
CA LYS A 45 -30.33 9.41 16.96
C LYS A 45 -29.92 8.49 18.12
N LYS A 46 -29.82 7.17 17.86
CA LYS A 46 -29.42 6.16 18.85
C LYS A 46 -28.08 5.55 18.47
N SER A 47 -27.13 5.63 19.39
CA SER A 47 -25.81 5.01 19.23
C SER A 47 -25.91 3.49 19.21
N ILE A 48 -25.21 2.87 18.27
CA ILE A 48 -24.88 1.45 18.23
C ILE A 48 -23.37 1.25 18.17
N ILE A 49 -22.89 0.07 18.55
CA ILE A 49 -21.48 -0.32 18.44
C ILE A 49 -21.40 -1.57 17.59
N LEU A 50 -20.60 -1.52 16.52
CA LEU A 50 -20.38 -2.63 15.60
C LEU A 50 -18.93 -3.11 15.62
N GLY A 51 -18.74 -4.35 15.18
CA GLY A 51 -17.45 -5.03 15.11
C GLY A 51 -17.60 -6.51 14.74
N ARG A 52 -16.68 -7.34 15.22
CA ARG A 52 -16.74 -8.81 15.15
C ARG A 52 -17.91 -9.33 16.01
N SER A 53 -19.05 -9.60 15.41
CA SER A 53 -20.26 -10.12 16.08
C SER A 53 -21.12 -10.96 15.14
N GLU A 54 -22.09 -11.69 15.70
CA GLU A 54 -23.09 -12.42 14.91
C GLU A 54 -24.01 -11.46 14.12
N GLU A 55 -24.19 -10.22 14.59
CA GLU A 55 -25.02 -9.20 13.94
C GLU A 55 -24.42 -8.74 12.60
N THR A 56 -23.09 -8.62 12.52
CA THR A 56 -22.37 -8.29 11.28
C THR A 56 -21.98 -9.53 10.48
N ASN A 57 -21.92 -10.69 11.13
CA ASN A 57 -21.30 -11.93 10.67
C ASN A 57 -19.79 -11.80 10.35
N ILE A 58 -19.12 -10.81 10.96
CA ILE A 58 -17.67 -10.68 10.90
C ILE A 58 -17.05 -11.65 11.92
N THR A 59 -16.18 -12.54 11.44
CA THR A 59 -15.41 -13.48 12.28
C THR A 59 -13.92 -13.12 12.40
N ASP A 60 -13.43 -12.15 11.64
CA ASP A 60 -12.02 -11.75 11.60
C ASP A 60 -11.51 -11.31 12.98
N THR A 61 -10.58 -12.08 13.56
CA THR A 61 -9.99 -11.84 14.89
C THR A 61 -9.22 -10.52 14.98
N GLN A 62 -8.87 -9.91 13.86
CA GLN A 62 -8.26 -8.58 13.80
C GLN A 62 -9.28 -7.45 14.00
N CYS A 63 -10.57 -7.72 13.81
CA CYS A 63 -11.66 -6.80 14.08
C CYS A 63 -12.07 -6.90 15.56
N SER A 64 -12.11 -5.77 16.27
CA SER A 64 -12.61 -5.74 17.65
C SER A 64 -14.09 -6.12 17.70
N ARG A 65 -14.59 -6.69 18.81
CA ARG A 65 -16.05 -6.80 19.02
C ARG A 65 -16.71 -5.42 19.12
N GLN A 66 -15.97 -4.46 19.69
CA GLN A 66 -16.32 -3.03 19.76
C GLN A 66 -15.33 -2.26 18.87
N GLN A 67 -15.67 -2.08 17.61
CA GLN A 67 -14.76 -1.57 16.57
C GLN A 67 -15.11 -0.14 16.13
N VAL A 68 -16.40 0.12 15.86
CA VAL A 68 -16.91 1.43 15.46
C VAL A 68 -18.22 1.74 16.18
N GLN A 69 -18.35 2.97 16.64
CA GLN A 69 -19.58 3.52 17.20
C GLN A 69 -20.27 4.37 16.13
N LEU A 70 -21.58 4.19 15.97
CA LEU A 70 -22.39 4.78 14.90
C LEU A 70 -23.72 5.31 15.44
N TYR A 71 -24.22 6.42 14.89
CA TYR A 71 -25.66 6.72 14.91
C TYR A 71 -26.09 7.42 13.62
N ALA A 72 -27.34 7.21 13.21
CA ALA A 72 -27.92 7.84 12.04
C ALA A 72 -28.83 9.01 12.45
N ASP A 73 -28.72 10.12 11.74
CA ASP A 73 -29.66 11.23 11.77
C ASP A 73 -30.46 11.24 10.46
N TYR A 74 -31.77 11.11 10.61
CA TYR A 74 -32.73 10.95 9.51
C TYR A 74 -33.26 12.30 9.00
N GLU A 75 -33.17 13.35 9.83
CA GLU A 75 -33.53 14.72 9.46
C GLU A 75 -32.44 15.28 8.54
N GLU A 76 -31.17 15.06 8.91
CA GLU A 76 -29.99 15.58 8.22
C GLU A 76 -29.39 14.63 7.17
N TYR A 77 -29.91 13.40 7.03
CA TYR A 77 -29.38 12.34 6.16
C TYR A 77 -27.89 12.03 6.40
N LYS A 78 -27.47 11.99 7.67
CA LYS A 78 -26.08 11.83 8.10
C LYS A 78 -25.89 10.62 9.01
N VAL A 79 -24.80 9.89 8.84
CA VAL A 79 -24.33 8.89 9.82
C VAL A 79 -23.08 9.41 10.48
N PHE A 80 -23.10 9.54 11.80
CA PHE A 80 -21.93 9.92 12.57
C PHE A 80 -21.13 8.67 12.91
N ILE A 81 -19.83 8.70 12.62
CA ILE A 81 -18.94 7.55 12.64
C ILE A 81 -17.75 7.86 13.55
N GLN A 82 -17.56 7.06 14.59
CA GLN A 82 -16.41 7.18 15.49
C GLN A 82 -15.74 5.82 15.67
N GLN A 83 -14.44 5.74 15.37
CA GLN A 83 -13.67 4.52 15.65
C GLN A 83 -13.45 4.40 17.16
N ILE A 84 -13.66 3.21 17.71
CA ILE A 84 -13.35 2.89 19.11
C ILE A 84 -12.33 1.74 19.24
N GLY A 85 -12.34 0.82 18.28
CA GLY A 85 -11.43 -0.32 18.21
C GLY A 85 -9.96 0.06 18.01
N LEU A 86 -9.05 -0.78 18.50
CA LEU A 86 -7.60 -0.57 18.39
C LEU A 86 -7.12 -0.49 16.93
N ARG A 87 -7.66 -1.36 16.07
CA ARG A 87 -7.35 -1.32 14.64
C ARG A 87 -8.18 -0.24 13.93
N PRO A 88 -7.64 0.40 12.87
CA PRO A 88 -8.34 1.44 12.12
C PRO A 88 -9.56 0.90 11.37
N CYS A 89 -10.61 1.72 11.24
CA CYS A 89 -11.66 1.54 10.25
C CYS A 89 -11.28 2.27 8.94
N GLY A 90 -12.08 2.11 7.89
CA GLY A 90 -12.01 2.92 6.67
C GLY A 90 -13.29 3.68 6.42
N PHE A 91 -13.20 4.87 5.83
CA PHE A 91 -14.35 5.66 5.41
C PHE A 91 -14.02 6.31 4.06
N ASN A 92 -14.79 5.97 3.02
CA ASN A 92 -14.53 6.36 1.63
C ASN A 92 -13.07 6.12 1.17
N GLY A 93 -12.47 5.03 1.65
CA GLY A 93 -11.06 4.64 1.39
C GLY A 93 -10.01 5.32 2.26
N PHE A 94 -10.39 6.36 3.01
CA PHE A 94 -9.54 7.05 3.97
C PHE A 94 -9.51 6.31 5.31
N LYS A 95 -8.37 6.38 5.99
CA LYS A 95 -8.13 5.62 7.22
C LYS A 95 -8.60 6.41 8.44
N THR A 96 -9.50 5.84 9.24
CA THR A 96 -10.03 6.53 10.44
C THR A 96 -9.02 6.59 11.59
N ARG A 97 -9.37 7.36 12.62
CA ARG A 97 -8.66 7.49 13.89
C ARG A 97 -9.68 7.53 15.03
N LYS A 98 -9.28 7.10 16.24
CA LYS A 98 -10.19 7.02 17.39
C LYS A 98 -10.82 8.36 17.76
N ASP A 99 -9.99 9.40 17.76
CA ASP A 99 -10.34 10.73 18.29
C ASP A 99 -10.91 11.67 17.21
N VAL A 100 -11.29 11.11 16.05
CA VAL A 100 -11.80 11.86 14.90
C VAL A 100 -13.17 11.32 14.54
N LYS A 101 -14.19 12.16 14.68
CA LYS A 101 -15.55 11.88 14.20
C LYS A 101 -15.61 12.13 12.69
N PHE A 102 -16.16 11.16 11.96
CA PHE A 102 -16.46 11.25 10.53
C PHE A 102 -17.97 11.38 10.34
N ILE A 103 -18.40 11.98 9.23
CA ILE A 103 -19.82 12.15 8.87
C ILE A 103 -20.02 11.53 7.50
N GLY A 104 -20.73 10.41 7.47
CA GLY A 104 -21.18 9.75 6.25
C GLY A 104 -22.54 10.26 5.79
N ASN A 105 -22.76 10.20 4.48
CA ASN A 105 -23.98 10.56 3.79
C ASN A 105 -24.55 9.29 3.13
N HIS A 106 -25.72 9.39 2.49
CA HIS A 106 -26.21 8.32 1.60
C HIS A 106 -25.17 7.97 0.52
N ASP A 107 -25.06 6.69 0.17
CA ASP A 107 -24.06 6.08 -0.74
C ASP A 107 -22.59 6.08 -0.27
N ASP A 108 -22.24 6.69 0.86
CA ASP A 108 -20.86 6.62 1.40
C ASP A 108 -20.51 5.22 1.91
N ASN A 109 -19.22 4.87 1.85
CA ASN A 109 -18.72 3.54 2.19
C ASN A 109 -17.94 3.55 3.52
N LEU A 110 -18.34 2.67 4.44
CA LEU A 110 -17.71 2.40 5.73
C LEU A 110 -17.08 1.00 5.72
N GLU A 111 -15.79 0.92 5.99
CA GLU A 111 -15.04 -0.33 6.17
C GLU A 111 -14.88 -0.57 7.68
N ILE A 112 -15.56 -1.57 8.25
CA ILE A 112 -15.52 -1.81 9.71
C ILE A 112 -14.08 -2.06 10.21
N LEU A 113 -13.25 -2.67 9.37
CA LEU A 113 -11.81 -2.80 9.57
C LEU A 113 -11.10 -2.34 8.29
N TYR A 114 -10.14 -1.43 8.37
CA TYR A 114 -9.53 -0.79 7.19
C TYR A 114 -9.02 -1.80 6.14
N GLY A 115 -9.57 -1.73 4.93
CA GLY A 115 -9.30 -2.65 3.83
C GLY A 115 -10.20 -3.89 3.79
N LYS A 116 -11.21 -4.03 4.66
CA LYS A 116 -12.11 -5.19 4.79
C LYS A 116 -13.52 -4.77 5.23
N HIS A 117 -14.47 -5.70 5.11
CA HIS A 117 -15.85 -5.57 5.64
C HIS A 117 -16.52 -4.25 5.27
N ILE A 118 -16.69 -4.05 3.95
CA ILE A 118 -17.22 -2.82 3.36
C ILE A 118 -18.75 -2.83 3.43
N TYR A 119 -19.30 -1.73 3.93
CA TYR A 119 -20.71 -1.42 3.97
C TYR A 119 -20.99 -0.08 3.30
N GLN A 120 -22.08 0.02 2.55
CA GLN A 120 -22.62 1.26 1.99
C GLN A 120 -23.75 1.75 2.91
N ILE A 121 -23.79 3.07 3.14
CA ILE A 121 -24.83 3.74 3.92
C ILE A 121 -26.05 3.98 3.02
N GLU A 122 -27.20 3.42 3.39
CA GLU A 122 -28.46 3.57 2.66
C GLU A 122 -29.55 4.12 3.58
N PHE A 123 -30.01 5.33 3.29
CA PHE A 123 -31.22 5.93 3.85
C PHE A 123 -32.43 5.63 2.96
N ASN A 124 -33.58 5.30 3.56
CA ASN A 124 -34.83 5.05 2.85
C ASN A 124 -35.97 5.91 3.42
N PRO A 125 -36.67 6.74 2.62
CA PRO A 125 -36.34 7.05 1.21
C PRO A 125 -34.95 7.69 1.08
N PRO A 126 -34.28 7.58 -0.08
CA PRO A 126 -32.99 8.23 -0.32
C PRO A 126 -33.15 9.77 -0.37
N PRO A 127 -32.12 10.54 0.00
CA PRO A 127 -32.17 11.99 -0.09
C PRO A 127 -32.33 12.44 -1.54
N LEU A 128 -33.15 13.48 -1.75
CA LEU A 128 -33.36 14.06 -3.07
C LEU A 128 -32.03 14.54 -3.66
N LYS A 129 -31.68 14.00 -4.85
CA LYS A 129 -30.49 14.37 -5.61
C LYS A 129 -30.60 15.82 -6.07
N THR A 130 -30.11 16.74 -5.24
CA THR A 130 -30.13 18.18 -5.52
C THR A 130 -29.11 18.50 -6.60
N ILE A 131 -29.59 18.72 -7.82
CA ILE A 131 -28.79 19.21 -8.95
C ILE A 131 -28.52 20.72 -8.73
N LEU A 132 -27.68 21.09 -7.75
CA LEU A 132 -27.13 22.45 -7.57
C LEU A 132 -25.98 22.42 -6.53
N PRO A 133 -24.83 23.08 -6.77
CA PRO A 133 -23.68 23.03 -5.86
C PRO A 133 -23.87 23.95 -4.65
N LYS A 134 -24.08 23.37 -3.45
CA LYS A 134 -24.16 24.13 -2.19
C LYS A 134 -22.78 24.60 -1.71
N LYS A 135 -22.55 25.92 -1.67
CA LYS A 135 -21.48 26.54 -0.87
C LYS A 135 -21.74 26.23 0.61
N ARG A 136 -20.74 25.71 1.33
CA ARG A 136 -20.82 25.50 2.79
C ARG A 136 -20.43 26.78 3.54
N ASN A 137 -21.33 27.31 4.35
CA ASN A 137 -20.99 28.35 5.34
C ASN A 137 -20.14 27.77 6.47
N ARG A 138 -19.28 28.61 7.06
CA ARG A 138 -18.44 28.25 8.20
C ARG A 138 -19.18 28.53 9.50
N GLY A 139 -19.28 27.53 10.38
CA GLY A 139 -19.61 27.69 11.79
C GLY A 139 -18.50 27.06 12.62
N THR A 140 -17.93 27.83 13.54
CA THR A 140 -16.93 27.37 14.51
C THR A 140 -17.65 27.19 15.83
N GLU A 141 -17.70 25.99 16.38
CA GLU A 141 -18.15 25.76 17.76
C GLU A 141 -17.01 25.21 18.60
N ILE A 142 -16.94 25.74 19.81
CA ILE A 142 -15.81 25.65 20.74
C ILE A 142 -16.06 24.51 21.72
N CYS A 143 -15.00 23.84 22.15
CA CYS A 143 -15.07 22.78 23.14
C CYS A 143 -15.36 23.35 24.54
N ASN A 144 -16.22 22.68 25.31
CA ASN A 144 -16.25 22.81 26.77
C ASN A 144 -15.72 21.51 27.38
N GLU A 145 -14.84 21.65 28.36
CA GLU A 145 -14.28 20.56 29.18
C GLU A 145 -15.10 20.36 30.48
N ASN A 146 -14.71 19.33 31.25
CA ASN A 146 -15.23 18.84 32.56
C ASN A 146 -16.32 17.75 32.42
N GLU A 147 -16.25 16.59 33.07
CA GLU A 147 -15.84 16.28 34.46
C GLU A 147 -15.07 14.94 34.62
N GLU A 148 -14.60 14.65 35.84
CA GLU A 148 -13.63 13.57 36.16
C GLU A 148 -14.23 12.31 36.83
N ASN A 149 -13.37 11.26 36.92
CA ASN A 149 -13.29 10.23 37.98
C ASN A 149 -14.49 9.25 38.17
N SER A 150 -14.31 7.92 38.07
CA SER A 150 -13.48 7.15 39.01
C SER A 150 -13.48 5.61 38.76
N HIS A 151 -12.57 4.90 39.47
CA HIS A 151 -12.60 3.47 39.87
C HIS A 151 -11.94 2.34 39.02
N LYS A 152 -10.71 2.00 39.47
CA LYS A 152 -10.21 0.68 39.94
C LYS A 152 -10.30 -0.60 39.07
N ILE A 153 -9.12 -0.99 38.61
CA ILE A 153 -8.48 -2.34 38.57
C ILE A 153 -9.30 -3.54 39.09
N VAL A 154 -9.38 -4.59 38.27
CA VAL A 154 -9.25 -6.02 38.67
C VAL A 154 -8.41 -6.77 37.61
N LYS A 155 -7.49 -7.64 38.06
CA LYS A 155 -6.78 -8.65 37.24
C LYS A 155 -7.47 -10.01 37.38
N ILE A 156 -7.51 -10.83 36.32
CA ILE A 156 -7.52 -12.31 36.39
C ILE A 156 -6.74 -12.85 35.18
N GLU A 157 -5.89 -13.86 35.40
CA GLU A 157 -4.93 -14.48 34.49
C GLU A 157 -5.07 -16.03 34.59
N ASP A 158 -5.06 -16.91 33.55
CA ASP A 158 -5.09 -16.78 32.07
C ASP A 158 -5.62 -18.14 31.45
N ASP A 159 -5.13 -18.56 30.26
CA ASP A 159 -5.24 -19.89 29.57
C ASP A 159 -6.53 -20.35 28.84
N ASN A 160 -6.46 -20.46 27.50
CA ASN A 160 -6.26 -21.77 26.83
C ASN A 160 -6.03 -21.67 25.31
N ILE A 161 -5.14 -22.52 24.78
CA ILE A 161 -4.87 -22.71 23.34
C ILE A 161 -5.51 -24.01 22.88
N GLN A 162 -6.27 -23.99 21.78
CA GLN A 162 -6.42 -25.16 20.92
C GLN A 162 -6.74 -24.77 19.47
N ASN A 163 -6.47 -25.69 18.55
CA ASN A 163 -6.26 -25.44 17.12
C ASN A 163 -7.57 -25.34 16.33
N GLU A 164 -7.53 -24.67 15.17
CA GLU A 164 -7.91 -25.33 13.91
C GLU A 164 -7.40 -24.58 12.67
N ASP A 165 -6.98 -25.36 11.67
CA ASP A 165 -6.36 -24.91 10.42
C ASP A 165 -7.30 -25.15 9.22
N HIS A 166 -6.90 -24.68 8.02
CA HIS A 166 -7.58 -24.85 6.72
C HIS A 166 -8.81 -23.97 6.38
N LYS A 167 -8.57 -22.91 5.58
CA LYS A 167 -9.28 -22.59 4.31
C LYS A 167 -8.70 -21.33 3.64
N THR A 168 -7.58 -21.49 2.92
CA THR A 168 -6.79 -20.33 2.43
C THR A 168 -6.58 -20.27 0.92
N GLN A 169 -6.87 -21.32 0.13
CA GLN A 169 -6.60 -21.31 -1.33
C GLN A 169 -7.78 -20.89 -2.23
N GLU A 170 -9.04 -20.92 -1.77
CA GLU A 170 -10.19 -20.45 -2.59
C GLU A 170 -10.43 -18.92 -2.53
N LYS A 171 -9.78 -18.20 -1.60
CA LYS A 171 -9.98 -16.75 -1.44
C LYS A 171 -9.12 -15.91 -2.39
N GLU A 172 -8.02 -16.46 -2.89
CA GLU A 172 -7.04 -15.72 -3.69
C GLU A 172 -7.56 -15.50 -5.13
N ALA A 173 -8.09 -16.54 -5.78
CA ALA A 173 -8.72 -16.46 -7.11
C ALA A 173 -9.95 -15.50 -7.19
N ARG A 174 -10.59 -15.18 -6.05
CA ARG A 174 -11.66 -14.16 -5.97
C ARG A 174 -11.12 -12.74 -5.90
N THR A 175 -9.87 -12.56 -5.47
CA THR A 175 -9.23 -11.25 -5.29
C THR A 175 -8.69 -10.74 -6.63
N GLU A 176 -8.05 -11.60 -7.43
CA GLU A 176 -7.61 -11.28 -8.80
C GLU A 176 -8.79 -10.88 -9.71
N LYS A 177 -9.89 -11.64 -9.66
CA LYS A 177 -11.11 -11.33 -10.45
C LYS A 177 -11.74 -9.98 -10.07
N LYS A 178 -11.62 -9.53 -8.82
CA LYS A 178 -12.00 -8.15 -8.44
C LYS A 178 -10.99 -7.12 -8.98
N HIS A 179 -9.70 -7.43 -8.97
CA HIS A 179 -8.65 -6.52 -9.45
C HIS A 179 -8.79 -6.21 -10.95
N ILE A 180 -9.05 -7.24 -11.77
CA ILE A 180 -9.26 -7.13 -13.22
C ILE A 180 -10.52 -6.32 -13.55
N LYS A 181 -11.60 -6.48 -12.77
CA LYS A 181 -12.85 -5.75 -12.99
C LYS A 181 -12.67 -4.25 -12.74
N ASN A 182 -12.01 -3.87 -11.65
CA ASN A 182 -11.76 -2.46 -11.31
C ASN A 182 -10.84 -1.77 -12.34
N THR A 183 -9.81 -2.44 -12.85
CA THR A 183 -8.95 -1.87 -13.91
C THR A 183 -9.71 -1.71 -15.23
N HIS A 184 -10.62 -2.61 -15.55
CA HIS A 184 -11.48 -2.49 -16.72
C HIS A 184 -12.48 -1.31 -16.62
N ASP A 185 -13.00 -1.02 -15.42
CA ASP A 185 -13.86 0.15 -15.18
C ASP A 185 -13.07 1.48 -15.25
N ILE A 186 -11.81 1.50 -14.82
CA ILE A 186 -10.88 2.64 -15.02
C ILE A 186 -10.64 2.89 -16.52
N LEU A 187 -10.34 1.85 -17.29
CA LEU A 187 -10.12 1.93 -18.74
C LEU A 187 -11.38 2.40 -19.49
N LYS A 188 -12.55 1.88 -19.12
CA LYS A 188 -13.86 2.33 -19.65
C LYS A 188 -14.11 3.82 -19.38
N PHE A 189 -13.76 4.32 -18.20
CA PHE A 189 -13.89 5.75 -17.89
C PHE A 189 -12.93 6.63 -18.71
N ILE A 190 -11.69 6.19 -18.91
CA ILE A 190 -10.71 6.92 -19.73
C ILE A 190 -11.20 7.02 -21.19
N ASN A 191 -11.59 5.90 -21.78
CA ASN A 191 -12.08 5.86 -23.17
C ASN A 191 -13.38 6.67 -23.35
N ARG A 192 -14.24 6.75 -22.34
CA ARG A 192 -15.46 7.58 -22.39
C ARG A 192 -15.18 9.07 -22.52
N ASN A 193 -14.11 9.59 -21.91
CA ASN A 193 -13.77 11.01 -22.02
C ASN A 193 -13.20 11.35 -23.40
N LYS A 194 -12.48 10.40 -24.04
CA LYS A 194 -12.02 10.56 -25.43
C LYS A 194 -13.19 10.59 -26.43
N ILE A 195 -14.26 9.85 -26.18
CA ILE A 195 -15.46 9.89 -27.05
C ILE A 195 -16.31 11.17 -26.85
N ILE A 196 -16.06 11.92 -25.77
CA ILE A 196 -16.76 13.19 -25.48
C ILE A 196 -16.04 14.39 -26.11
N SER A 197 -14.72 14.33 -26.34
CA SER A 197 -14.03 15.32 -27.18
C SER A 197 -14.45 15.23 -28.65
N ASP A 198 -14.66 14.01 -29.15
CA ASP A 198 -14.83 13.73 -30.58
C ASP A 198 -16.28 13.94 -31.08
N LYS A 199 -17.09 14.77 -30.42
CA LYS A 199 -18.55 14.95 -30.70
C LYS A 199 -19.08 16.38 -30.65
N LEU A 200 -18.20 17.38 -30.76
CA LEU A 200 -18.59 18.80 -30.88
C LEU A 200 -17.74 19.50 -31.95
N GLU A 201 -17.99 19.23 -33.22
CA GLU A 201 -17.54 20.08 -34.33
C GLU A 201 -18.44 19.93 -35.56
N ASP A 202 -18.99 21.06 -35.99
CA ASP A 202 -19.77 21.42 -37.21
C ASP A 202 -20.66 22.61 -36.76
N THR A 203 -20.52 23.86 -37.23
CA THR A 203 -19.85 24.39 -38.42
C THR A 203 -19.23 25.79 -38.22
N ASP A 204 -18.42 26.19 -39.20
CA ASP A 204 -17.91 27.53 -39.58
C ASP A 204 -16.55 28.04 -39.06
N ASN A 205 -15.80 28.61 -40.02
CA ASN A 205 -14.35 28.81 -39.99
C ASN A 205 -13.90 30.08 -39.25
N MET A 206 -12.86 29.97 -38.40
CA MET A 206 -11.74 30.92 -38.41
C MET A 206 -10.48 30.39 -37.70
N ILE A 207 -9.37 30.33 -38.45
CA ILE A 207 -7.95 30.43 -38.06
C ILE A 207 -7.43 29.50 -36.93
N ASP A 208 -6.53 28.61 -37.33
CA ASP A 208 -5.73 27.69 -36.52
C ASP A 208 -4.90 28.38 -35.41
N LEU A 209 -5.08 27.96 -34.16
CA LEU A 209 -4.18 28.21 -33.03
C LEU A 209 -4.36 27.14 -31.93
N ASP A 210 -3.31 26.32 -31.80
CA ASP A 210 -3.05 25.27 -30.80
C ASP A 210 -3.72 25.48 -29.42
N THR A 211 -4.70 24.62 -29.08
CA THR A 211 -5.43 24.65 -27.80
C THR A 211 -5.31 23.34 -27.01
N ALA A 212 -4.09 23.01 -26.60
CA ALA A 212 -3.77 21.87 -25.75
C ALA A 212 -4.57 21.86 -24.41
N GLN A 213 -5.50 20.92 -24.27
CA GLN A 213 -6.16 20.61 -22.99
C GLN A 213 -5.27 19.71 -22.12
N ASP A 214 -5.48 19.71 -20.79
CA ASP A 214 -4.75 18.79 -19.91
C ASP A 214 -4.97 17.31 -20.30
N THR A 215 -3.91 16.51 -20.30
CA THR A 215 -3.96 15.09 -20.72
C THR A 215 -3.85 14.12 -19.54
N TRP A 216 -4.63 13.04 -19.60
CA TRP A 216 -4.59 11.94 -18.63
C TRP A 216 -4.28 10.61 -19.35
N GLU A 217 -3.20 9.96 -18.95
CA GLU A 217 -2.82 8.63 -19.42
C GLU A 217 -2.91 7.59 -18.28
N SER A 218 -3.14 6.34 -18.68
CA SER A 218 -3.05 5.16 -17.84
C SER A 218 -2.17 4.14 -18.56
N LYS A 219 -1.17 3.61 -17.86
CA LYS A 219 -0.17 2.68 -18.40
C LYS A 219 -0.19 1.38 -17.61
N GLU A 220 0.18 0.28 -18.28
CA GLU A 220 0.23 -1.10 -17.74
C GLU A 220 -1.01 -1.44 -16.89
N SER A 221 -2.19 -1.37 -17.51
CA SER A 221 -3.49 -1.64 -16.87
C SER A 221 -3.81 -0.77 -15.65
N GLY A 222 -3.25 0.44 -15.56
CA GLY A 222 -3.47 1.39 -14.47
C GLY A 222 -2.46 1.30 -13.34
N ALA A 223 -1.36 0.55 -13.51
CA ALA A 223 -0.21 0.49 -12.60
C ALA A 223 0.46 1.86 -12.40
N LEU A 224 0.42 2.69 -13.44
CA LEU A 224 0.86 4.08 -13.47
C LEU A 224 -0.25 4.95 -14.10
N LEU A 225 -0.57 6.07 -13.46
CA LEU A 225 -1.34 7.16 -14.08
C LEU A 225 -0.41 8.35 -14.32
N ILE A 226 -0.58 9.03 -15.44
CA ILE A 226 0.16 10.25 -15.78
C ILE A 226 -0.85 11.37 -16.03
N TYR A 227 -0.60 12.55 -15.45
CA TYR A 227 -1.37 13.77 -15.68
C TYR A 227 -0.41 14.87 -16.13
N THR A 228 -0.60 15.38 -17.34
CA THR A 228 0.20 16.48 -17.88
C THR A 228 -0.71 17.69 -18.04
N THR A 229 -0.42 18.79 -17.35
CA THR A 229 -1.21 20.02 -17.50
C THR A 229 -0.90 20.70 -18.84
N GLN A 230 -1.79 21.59 -19.28
CA GLN A 230 -1.48 22.54 -20.36
C GLN A 230 -0.15 23.28 -20.10
N GLY A 231 0.61 23.55 -21.17
CA GLY A 231 1.85 24.32 -21.13
C GLY A 231 3.08 23.59 -20.56
N VAL A 232 3.02 22.27 -20.36
CA VAL A 232 4.22 21.48 -19.99
C VAL A 232 5.10 21.30 -21.22
N GLU A 233 6.32 21.83 -21.14
CA GLU A 233 7.38 21.62 -22.13
C GLU A 233 8.37 20.55 -21.64
N SER A 234 9.00 19.85 -22.58
CA SER A 234 10.15 19.00 -22.28
C SER A 234 11.42 19.83 -22.14
N ARG A 235 12.22 19.54 -21.10
CA ARG A 235 13.41 20.32 -20.72
C ARG A 235 14.47 19.40 -20.13
N SER A 236 15.74 19.79 -20.24
CA SER A 236 16.87 18.99 -19.72
C SER A 236 17.03 19.06 -18.20
N LYS A 237 16.58 20.16 -17.56
CA LYS A 237 16.61 20.31 -16.10
C LYS A 237 15.26 19.94 -15.49
N ILE A 238 15.26 19.04 -14.51
CA ILE A 238 14.05 18.58 -13.83
C ILE A 238 14.09 19.01 -12.35
N ALA A 239 13.04 19.71 -11.93
CA ALA A 239 12.75 19.95 -10.52
C ALA A 239 11.62 18.99 -10.13
N ALA A 240 11.98 17.85 -9.57
CA ALA A 240 11.04 16.80 -9.24
C ALA A 240 10.69 16.78 -7.75
N TYR A 241 9.43 16.49 -7.43
CA TYR A 241 8.87 16.58 -6.08
C TYR A 241 8.05 15.34 -5.72
N ASP A 242 7.99 14.98 -4.45
CA ASP A 242 6.85 14.26 -3.90
C ASP A 242 5.63 15.21 -3.70
N MET A 243 4.43 14.67 -3.43
CA MET A 243 3.22 15.44 -3.18
C MET A 243 2.83 15.54 -1.68
N ASP A 244 2.47 14.42 -1.05
CA ASP A 244 1.80 14.36 0.25
C ASP A 244 2.84 14.32 1.39
N GLY A 245 3.14 15.47 1.97
CA GLY A 245 4.27 15.68 2.90
C GLY A 245 5.28 16.70 2.38
N THR A 246 5.24 16.99 1.07
CA THR A 246 6.30 17.72 0.36
C THR A 246 5.83 19.01 -0.30
N LEU A 247 4.70 18.97 -1.03
CA LEU A 247 4.06 20.15 -1.61
C LEU A 247 2.78 20.52 -0.86
N ILE A 248 2.08 19.50 -0.35
CA ILE A 248 0.89 19.64 0.46
C ILE A 248 1.02 18.87 1.78
N LYS A 249 0.23 19.27 2.77
CA LYS A 249 0.00 18.56 4.03
C LYS A 249 -1.50 18.51 4.30
N THR A 250 -1.95 17.68 5.23
CA THR A 250 -3.35 17.70 5.65
C THR A 250 -3.73 19.06 6.26
N LYS A 251 -4.98 19.47 6.05
CA LYS A 251 -5.52 20.68 6.68
C LYS A 251 -5.87 20.42 8.15
N SER A 252 -6.29 19.19 8.44
CA SER A 252 -6.64 18.67 9.77
C SER A 252 -5.44 18.42 10.71
N GLY A 253 -4.21 18.37 10.19
CA GLY A 253 -3.03 17.97 10.96
C GLY A 253 -2.92 16.45 11.22
N LEU A 254 -3.84 15.65 10.67
CA LEU A 254 -3.76 14.18 10.73
C LEU A 254 -2.68 13.66 9.76
N VAL A 255 -2.06 12.50 10.04
CA VAL A 255 -1.03 11.92 9.13
C VAL A 255 -1.64 11.38 7.83
N PHE A 256 -2.92 11.01 7.87
CA PHE A 256 -3.68 10.62 6.67
C PHE A 256 -4.84 11.61 6.51
N PRO A 257 -5.15 12.06 5.28
CA PRO A 257 -6.30 12.91 5.03
C PRO A 257 -7.59 12.16 5.39
N LYS A 258 -8.58 12.90 5.90
CA LYS A 258 -9.91 12.34 6.22
C LYS A 258 -10.87 12.32 5.02
N ASP A 259 -10.62 13.15 4.02
CA ASP A 259 -11.40 13.32 2.79
C ASP A 259 -10.52 13.92 1.66
N TYR A 260 -11.09 14.18 0.49
CA TYR A 260 -10.35 14.72 -0.68
C TYR A 260 -9.98 16.21 -0.57
N ASP A 261 -10.63 16.97 0.31
CA ASP A 261 -10.43 18.41 0.52
C ASP A 261 -9.55 18.70 1.76
N ASP A 262 -9.21 17.67 2.54
CA ASP A 262 -8.30 17.72 3.68
C ASP A 262 -6.83 17.85 3.26
N TRP A 263 -6.52 18.92 2.53
CA TRP A 263 -5.17 19.32 2.16
C TRP A 263 -5.00 20.84 2.18
N GLN A 264 -3.76 21.26 2.30
CA GLN A 264 -3.29 22.63 2.14
C GLN A 264 -1.84 22.60 1.66
N LEU A 265 -1.34 23.70 1.08
CA LEU A 265 0.10 23.82 0.79
C LEU A 265 0.91 23.64 2.08
N ILE A 266 2.06 22.98 2.00
CA ILE A 266 2.90 22.75 3.19
C ILE A 266 3.44 24.09 3.74
N TYR A 267 3.83 25.00 2.85
CA TYR A 267 4.29 26.35 3.14
C TYR A 267 3.67 27.36 2.14
N PRO A 268 3.51 28.64 2.51
CA PRO A 268 2.98 29.67 1.60
C PRO A 268 3.84 29.90 0.34
N ASP A 269 5.16 29.77 0.45
CA ASP A 269 6.10 30.09 -0.63
C ASP A 269 6.24 29.00 -1.73
N VAL A 270 5.57 27.85 -1.59
CA VAL A 270 5.64 26.75 -2.56
C VAL A 270 5.35 27.22 -4.01
N PRO A 271 4.26 27.97 -4.31
CA PRO A 271 3.99 28.44 -5.67
C PRO A 271 5.09 29.40 -6.18
N LYS A 272 5.56 30.33 -5.32
CA LYS A 272 6.60 31.30 -5.67
C LYS A 272 7.92 30.61 -6.03
N LYS A 273 8.31 29.58 -5.27
CA LYS A 273 9.51 28.78 -5.53
C LYS A 273 9.40 28.00 -6.86
N LEU A 274 8.26 27.35 -7.09
CA LEU A 274 8.02 26.59 -8.33
C LEU A 274 7.94 27.48 -9.57
N HIS A 275 7.29 28.65 -9.48
CA HIS A 275 7.29 29.65 -10.56
C HIS A 275 8.71 30.11 -10.89
N LYS A 276 9.54 30.40 -9.88
CA LYS A 276 10.94 30.77 -10.12
C LYS A 276 11.68 29.66 -10.86
N LEU A 277 11.62 28.42 -10.38
CA LEU A 277 12.31 27.29 -11.02
C LEU A 277 11.83 27.04 -12.45
N HIS A 278 10.53 27.17 -12.71
CA HIS A 278 9.99 27.08 -14.06
C HIS A 278 10.54 28.18 -14.98
N ASN A 279 10.69 29.40 -14.48
CA ASN A 279 11.30 30.51 -15.23
C ASN A 279 12.82 30.34 -15.40
N ASP A 280 13.50 29.70 -14.44
CA ASP A 280 14.93 29.33 -14.49
C ASP A 280 15.19 28.11 -15.43
N GLY A 281 14.19 27.67 -16.20
CA GLY A 281 14.31 26.62 -17.22
C GLY A 281 14.11 25.18 -16.73
N TYR A 282 13.53 24.96 -15.54
CA TYR A 282 13.21 23.62 -15.06
C TYR A 282 11.83 23.15 -15.56
N LYS A 283 11.69 21.87 -15.90
CA LYS A 283 10.40 21.17 -16.00
C LYS A 283 10.01 20.72 -14.60
N ILE A 284 8.80 21.07 -14.15
CA ILE A 284 8.30 20.71 -12.82
C ILE A 284 7.59 19.35 -12.90
N VAL A 285 8.05 18.39 -12.09
CA VAL A 285 7.53 17.02 -12.10
C VAL A 285 7.12 16.60 -10.69
N ILE A 286 6.04 15.84 -10.57
CA ILE A 286 5.62 15.22 -9.30
C ILE A 286 5.64 13.69 -9.44
N PHE A 287 6.26 13.01 -8.49
CA PHE A 287 6.33 11.56 -8.37
C PHE A 287 5.65 11.13 -7.05
N THR A 288 4.50 10.47 -7.11
CA THR A 288 3.71 10.16 -5.90
C THR A 288 3.26 8.69 -5.81
N ASN A 289 3.40 8.11 -4.60
CA ASN A 289 3.07 6.72 -4.26
C ASN A 289 1.62 6.60 -3.75
N GLN A 290 0.64 6.34 -4.62
CA GLN A 290 -0.80 6.34 -4.32
C GLN A 290 -1.42 4.93 -4.36
N GLY A 291 -0.87 4.00 -3.57
CA GLY A 291 -1.30 2.58 -3.49
C GLY A 291 -2.80 2.35 -3.20
N SER A 292 -3.46 3.32 -2.57
CA SER A 292 -4.89 3.27 -2.27
C SER A 292 -5.79 3.43 -3.51
N ILE A 293 -5.26 3.93 -4.64
CA ILE A 293 -5.98 4.03 -5.92
C ILE A 293 -6.04 2.66 -6.60
N GLY A 294 -4.91 1.96 -6.77
CA GLY A 294 -4.87 0.65 -7.43
C GLY A 294 -5.57 -0.45 -6.63
N SER A 295 -5.58 -0.35 -5.29
CA SER A 295 -6.41 -1.21 -4.43
C SER A 295 -7.90 -0.87 -4.46
N GLY A 296 -8.34 0.15 -5.21
CA GLY A 296 -9.74 0.52 -5.37
C GLY A 296 -10.38 1.16 -4.12
N ARG A 297 -9.59 1.54 -3.11
CA ARG A 297 -10.09 2.19 -1.89
C ARG A 297 -10.44 3.66 -2.16
N ILE A 298 -9.53 4.38 -2.82
CA ILE A 298 -9.71 5.77 -3.21
C ILE A 298 -10.31 5.82 -4.62
N ASN A 299 -11.43 6.53 -4.76
CA ASN A 299 -12.09 6.74 -6.04
C ASN A 299 -11.24 7.66 -6.94
N PRO A 300 -10.82 7.21 -8.13
CA PRO A 300 -9.95 8.00 -9.01
C PRO A 300 -10.55 9.37 -9.40
N LYS A 301 -11.87 9.49 -9.58
CA LYS A 301 -12.52 10.74 -10.02
C LYS A 301 -12.28 11.88 -9.03
N PHE A 302 -12.49 11.63 -7.74
CA PHE A 302 -12.28 12.63 -6.70
C PHE A 302 -10.79 12.91 -6.48
N PHE A 303 -9.92 11.92 -6.66
CA PHE A 303 -8.47 12.15 -6.65
C PHE A 303 -8.00 13.06 -7.79
N LYS A 304 -8.55 12.91 -9.01
CA LYS A 304 -8.32 13.85 -10.13
C LYS A 304 -8.74 15.28 -9.76
N ASN A 305 -9.87 15.44 -9.07
CA ASN A 305 -10.33 16.76 -8.61
C ASN A 305 -9.40 17.36 -7.54
N LYS A 306 -8.90 16.57 -6.58
CA LYS A 306 -7.86 17.01 -5.62
C LYS A 306 -6.65 17.58 -6.38
N LEU A 307 -6.14 16.84 -7.38
CA LEU A 307 -4.99 17.28 -8.18
C LEU A 307 -5.26 18.56 -8.98
N LYS A 308 -6.42 18.69 -9.63
CA LYS A 308 -6.82 19.93 -10.31
C LYS A 308 -6.80 21.14 -9.36
N ASN A 309 -7.36 20.99 -8.17
CA ASN A 309 -7.41 22.07 -7.18
C ASN A 309 -6.01 22.44 -6.63
N ILE A 310 -5.10 21.47 -6.53
CA ILE A 310 -3.69 21.71 -6.15
C ILE A 310 -2.97 22.50 -7.25
N ILE A 311 -3.07 22.04 -8.51
CA ILE A 311 -2.46 22.69 -9.67
C ILE A 311 -2.99 24.12 -9.85
N GLN A 312 -4.30 24.34 -9.74
CA GLN A 312 -4.91 25.68 -9.80
C GLN A 312 -4.38 26.65 -8.72
N LYS A 313 -3.88 26.10 -7.60
CA LYS A 313 -3.28 26.86 -6.49
C LYS A 313 -1.77 27.07 -6.64
N ILE A 314 -1.06 26.19 -7.36
CA ILE A 314 0.37 26.31 -7.67
C ILE A 314 0.60 27.19 -8.92
N ARG A 315 -0.26 27.07 -9.94
CA ARG A 315 -0.26 27.86 -11.19
C ARG A 315 1.00 27.75 -12.07
N VAL A 316 1.67 26.61 -12.01
CA VAL A 316 2.82 26.28 -12.87
C VAL A 316 2.45 25.05 -13.71
N PRO A 317 2.93 24.92 -14.96
CA PRO A 317 2.81 23.68 -15.72
C PRO A 317 3.53 22.53 -15.02
N ILE A 318 2.84 21.41 -14.80
CA ILE A 318 3.35 20.27 -14.03
C ILE A 318 3.00 18.96 -14.73
N GLN A 319 3.96 18.04 -14.77
CA GLN A 319 3.71 16.64 -15.11
C GLN A 319 3.70 15.77 -13.84
N ILE A 320 2.64 15.00 -13.62
CA ILE A 320 2.44 14.19 -12.41
C ILE A 320 2.39 12.71 -12.78
N PHE A 321 3.26 11.92 -12.16
CA PHE A 321 3.34 10.47 -12.28
C PHE A 321 2.88 9.84 -10.95
N ILE A 322 1.94 8.90 -11.05
CA ILE A 322 1.17 8.38 -9.91
C ILE A 322 1.27 6.85 -9.91
N ALA A 323 2.13 6.29 -9.04
CA ALA A 323 2.26 4.86 -8.86
C ALA A 323 1.07 4.33 -8.02
N THR A 324 0.21 3.50 -8.62
CA THR A 324 -1.07 3.11 -8.00
C THR A 324 -0.99 1.82 -7.16
N GLY A 325 0.14 1.11 -7.18
CA GLY A 325 0.32 -0.19 -6.55
C GLY A 325 1.77 -0.47 -6.14
N SER A 326 2.11 -1.75 -5.91
CA SER A 326 3.44 -2.21 -5.44
C SER A 326 4.33 -2.73 -6.58
N ASN A 327 4.42 -1.96 -7.67
CA ASN A 327 5.06 -2.29 -8.93
C ASN A 327 6.37 -1.47 -9.15
N ILE A 328 6.98 -1.56 -10.34
CA ILE A 328 8.23 -0.85 -10.70
C ILE A 328 8.13 0.68 -10.65
N TYR A 329 6.91 1.24 -10.65
CA TYR A 329 6.67 2.67 -10.55
C TYR A 329 6.70 3.15 -9.09
N ARG A 330 6.59 2.25 -8.10
CA ARG A 330 6.54 2.64 -6.69
C ARG A 330 7.94 3.04 -6.20
N LYS A 331 8.10 4.29 -5.77
CA LYS A 331 9.34 4.78 -5.12
C LYS A 331 9.71 3.85 -3.96
N PRO A 332 10.98 3.46 -3.78
CA PRO A 332 12.18 4.02 -4.43
C PRO A 332 12.55 3.48 -5.83
N ALA A 333 11.78 2.54 -6.41
CA ALA A 333 12.06 2.05 -7.76
C ALA A 333 11.89 3.18 -8.81
N ILE A 334 12.72 3.15 -9.86
CA ILE A 334 12.90 4.26 -10.80
C ILE A 334 11.88 4.33 -11.94
N GLY A 335 10.89 3.44 -11.99
CA GLY A 335 10.03 3.27 -13.17
C GLY A 335 9.26 4.54 -13.57
N MET A 336 8.87 5.40 -12.62
CA MET A 336 8.23 6.68 -12.97
C MET A 336 9.20 7.65 -13.64
N TRP A 337 10.48 7.63 -13.24
CA TRP A 337 11.52 8.46 -13.83
C TRP A 337 11.88 7.97 -15.24
N GLN A 338 11.99 6.65 -15.44
CA GLN A 338 12.14 6.07 -16.79
C GLN A 338 10.98 6.51 -17.70
N LYS A 339 9.74 6.56 -17.17
CA LYS A 339 8.59 7.05 -17.93
C LYS A 339 8.56 8.56 -18.15
N LEU A 340 9.30 9.34 -17.35
CA LEU A 340 9.57 10.75 -17.63
C LEU A 340 10.60 10.87 -18.77
N GLU A 341 11.70 10.12 -18.72
CA GLU A 341 12.74 10.10 -19.77
C GLU A 341 12.13 9.74 -21.15
N GLU A 342 11.27 8.72 -21.22
CA GLU A 342 10.51 8.37 -22.44
C GLU A 342 9.56 9.48 -22.93
N LYS A 343 9.10 10.37 -22.05
CA LYS A 343 8.10 11.42 -22.33
C LYS A 343 8.70 12.83 -22.19
N ASN A 344 9.98 12.96 -22.56
CA ASN A 344 10.72 14.21 -22.58
C ASN A 344 11.18 14.61 -24.00
N ASP A 345 10.43 14.19 -25.03
CA ASP A 345 10.61 14.58 -26.45
C ASP A 345 12.06 14.44 -26.97
N SER A 346 12.71 13.32 -26.61
CA SER A 346 14.13 13.02 -26.90
C SER A 346 15.15 13.98 -26.26
N ILE A 347 14.72 14.95 -25.46
CA ILE A 347 15.61 15.83 -24.69
C ILE A 347 16.17 15.04 -23.50
N SER A 348 17.48 14.76 -23.55
CA SER A 348 18.19 14.12 -22.45
C SER A 348 18.12 14.95 -21.17
N ILE A 349 17.95 14.27 -20.03
CA ILE A 349 17.84 14.91 -18.72
C ILE A 349 19.24 15.01 -18.09
N ASP A 350 19.65 16.24 -17.81
CA ASP A 350 20.86 16.58 -17.06
C ASP A 350 20.60 16.31 -15.58
N LYS A 351 21.07 15.16 -15.09
CA LYS A 351 20.88 14.71 -13.70
C LYS A 351 21.71 15.52 -12.70
N ASP A 352 22.84 16.07 -13.11
CA ASP A 352 23.70 16.89 -12.24
C ASP A 352 23.08 18.25 -11.94
N ASN A 353 22.35 18.84 -12.88
CA ASN A 353 21.58 20.07 -12.69
C ASN A 353 20.11 19.84 -12.35
N SER A 354 19.66 18.59 -12.22
CA SER A 354 18.34 18.22 -11.74
C SER A 354 18.36 17.86 -10.24
N PHE A 355 17.19 17.82 -9.61
CA PHE A 355 17.07 17.42 -8.20
C PHE A 355 15.70 16.80 -7.87
N TYR A 356 15.67 16.06 -6.76
CA TYR A 356 14.45 15.55 -6.15
C TYR A 356 14.21 16.16 -4.75
N VAL A 357 12.95 16.46 -4.43
CA VAL A 357 12.53 16.95 -3.11
C VAL A 357 11.47 16.02 -2.53
N GLY A 358 11.62 15.59 -1.27
CA GLY A 358 10.65 14.69 -0.63
C GLY A 358 10.76 14.61 0.90
N ASP A 359 9.65 14.30 1.58
CA ASP A 359 9.60 14.17 3.04
C ASP A 359 10.04 12.78 3.54
N ALA A 360 9.94 11.74 2.69
CA ALA A 360 10.39 10.39 2.96
C ALA A 360 11.92 10.30 2.91
N ALA A 361 12.57 10.95 3.87
CA ALA A 361 13.98 11.26 3.87
C ALA A 361 14.79 10.44 4.89
N GLY A 362 14.18 9.46 5.55
CA GLY A 362 14.87 8.57 6.51
C GLY A 362 15.34 9.27 7.80
N ARG A 363 14.76 10.42 8.17
CA ARG A 363 15.19 11.16 9.38
C ARG A 363 14.70 10.46 10.67
N PRO A 364 15.55 10.28 11.70
CA PRO A 364 15.20 9.59 12.93
C PRO A 364 14.31 10.43 13.85
N LYS A 365 13.83 9.84 14.96
CA LYS A 365 12.98 10.57 15.91
C LYS A 365 13.76 11.75 16.50
N ASN A 366 13.10 12.90 16.65
CA ASN A 366 13.70 14.16 17.14
C ASN A 366 14.76 14.79 16.22
N TRP A 367 14.74 14.50 14.90
CA TRP A 367 15.60 15.19 13.92
C TRP A 367 15.44 16.73 13.93
N ALA A 368 14.31 17.22 14.41
CA ALA A 368 14.10 18.60 14.87
C ALA A 368 13.09 18.61 16.04
N PRO A 369 12.96 19.70 16.80
CA PRO A 369 12.07 19.78 17.97
C PRO A 369 10.63 19.33 17.67
N GLY A 370 10.14 18.38 18.45
CA GLY A 370 8.79 17.81 18.31
C GLY A 370 8.55 16.92 17.07
N LYS A 371 9.54 16.71 16.20
CA LYS A 371 9.38 15.89 14.98
C LYS A 371 9.50 14.39 15.29
N LYS A 372 8.54 13.63 14.77
CA LYS A 372 8.59 12.16 14.74
C LYS A 372 9.59 11.71 13.67
N LYS A 373 10.05 10.44 13.76
CA LYS A 373 10.81 9.83 12.67
C LYS A 373 10.00 9.82 11.38
N ASP A 374 10.68 9.94 10.24
CA ASP A 374 10.03 9.90 8.93
C ASP A 374 9.31 8.56 8.72
N HIS A 375 8.27 8.59 7.90
CA HIS A 375 7.44 7.42 7.66
C HIS A 375 8.13 6.39 6.72
N SER A 376 9.10 6.82 5.92
CA SER A 376 9.91 6.00 5.02
C SER A 376 11.17 6.78 4.60
N SER A 377 12.07 6.13 3.84
CA SER A 377 13.21 6.76 3.16
C SER A 377 13.05 6.76 1.63
N ALA A 378 11.86 6.42 1.13
CA ALA A 378 11.57 6.16 -0.28
C ALA A 378 11.95 7.31 -1.24
N ASP A 379 11.88 8.57 -0.80
CA ASP A 379 12.21 9.72 -1.64
C ASP A 379 13.73 9.92 -1.75
N ARG A 380 14.45 9.81 -0.62
CA ARG A 380 15.91 9.85 -0.62
C ARG A 380 16.50 8.67 -1.38
N LEU A 381 15.92 7.47 -1.20
CA LEU A 381 16.36 6.26 -1.89
C LEU A 381 16.08 6.31 -3.40
N LEU A 382 14.96 6.91 -3.85
CA LEU A 382 14.73 7.21 -5.27
C LEU A 382 15.84 8.11 -5.83
N ALA A 383 16.17 9.20 -5.14
CA ALA A 383 17.21 10.12 -5.58
C ALA A 383 18.59 9.43 -5.65
N LEU A 384 18.93 8.57 -4.68
CA LEU A 384 20.16 7.78 -4.67
C LEU A 384 20.22 6.71 -5.78
N ASN A 385 19.08 6.12 -6.15
CA ASN A 385 18.99 5.21 -7.30
C ASN A 385 19.21 5.95 -8.63
N LEU A 386 18.75 7.20 -8.73
CA LEU A 386 18.86 8.03 -9.92
C LEU A 386 20.16 8.84 -10.03
N GLY A 387 20.94 8.95 -8.95
CA GLY A 387 22.10 9.85 -8.87
C GLY A 387 21.75 11.33 -8.76
N LEU A 388 20.54 11.67 -8.30
CA LEU A 388 20.06 13.06 -8.19
C LEU A 388 20.46 13.72 -6.88
N LYS A 389 20.66 15.04 -6.93
CA LYS A 389 20.68 15.89 -5.72
C LYS A 389 19.33 15.77 -4.99
N PHE A 390 19.37 15.56 -3.68
CA PHE A 390 18.19 15.39 -2.85
C PHE A 390 18.06 16.50 -1.80
N TYR A 391 16.84 16.99 -1.59
CA TYR A 391 16.50 17.95 -0.54
C TYR A 391 15.25 17.52 0.23
N THR A 392 15.20 17.82 1.52
CA THR A 392 13.93 17.79 2.27
C THR A 392 13.08 19.05 1.97
N PRO A 393 11.76 19.06 2.25
CA PRO A 393 10.94 20.25 2.06
C PRO A 393 11.42 21.44 2.90
N GLU A 394 11.91 21.17 4.13
CA GLU A 394 12.51 22.15 5.00
C GLU A 394 13.80 22.77 4.40
N GLU A 395 14.70 21.94 3.84
CA GLU A 395 15.90 22.43 3.13
C GLU A 395 15.53 23.26 1.89
N HIS A 396 14.64 22.74 1.05
CA HIS A 396 14.34 23.33 -0.26
C HIS A 396 13.51 24.62 -0.19
N PHE A 397 12.49 24.67 0.67
CA PHE A 397 11.56 25.81 0.75
C PHE A 397 11.91 26.80 1.85
N LEU A 398 12.48 26.35 2.98
CA LEU A 398 12.79 27.21 4.13
C LEU A 398 14.28 27.55 4.27
N GLY A 399 15.17 26.93 3.47
CA GLY A 399 16.61 27.14 3.56
C GLY A 399 17.23 26.57 4.84
N HIS A 400 16.56 25.60 5.49
CA HIS A 400 17.11 24.94 6.67
C HIS A 400 18.38 24.14 6.31
N LYS A 401 19.28 23.97 7.29
CA LYS A 401 20.41 23.04 7.16
C LYS A 401 19.89 21.60 7.05
N GLN A 402 20.65 20.76 6.36
CA GLN A 402 20.32 19.34 6.21
C GLN A 402 20.21 18.66 7.58
N ALA A 403 19.11 17.94 7.80
CA ALA A 403 18.92 17.13 9.00
C ALA A 403 19.64 15.79 8.89
N HIS A 404 20.06 15.23 10.04
CA HIS A 404 20.58 13.86 10.10
C HIS A 404 19.54 12.85 9.57
N PHE A 405 20.01 11.85 8.84
CA PHE A 405 19.19 10.77 8.27
C PHE A 405 19.92 9.43 8.37
N GLU A 406 19.16 8.36 8.38
CA GLU A 406 19.65 6.98 8.40
C GLU A 406 19.33 6.32 7.05
N LEU A 407 20.30 5.57 6.50
CA LEU A 407 20.09 4.71 5.34
C LEU A 407 19.74 3.28 5.80
N PRO A 408 19.10 2.46 4.95
CA PRO A 408 18.86 1.05 5.26
C PRO A 408 20.15 0.30 5.60
N THR A 409 20.03 -0.64 6.52
CA THR A 409 21.11 -1.56 6.97
C THR A 409 21.75 -2.32 5.82
N PHE A 410 20.93 -2.76 4.86
CA PHE A 410 21.36 -3.43 3.65
C PHE A 410 21.58 -2.41 2.52
N ASN A 411 22.80 -2.34 2.00
CA ASN A 411 23.13 -1.58 0.80
C ASN A 411 23.24 -2.53 -0.41
N PRO A 412 22.32 -2.47 -1.38
CA PRO A 412 22.31 -3.37 -2.54
C PRO A 412 23.50 -3.17 -3.50
N LYS A 413 24.26 -2.08 -3.39
CA LYS A 413 25.51 -1.87 -4.15
C LYS A 413 26.74 -2.53 -3.51
N ASN A 414 26.66 -2.84 -2.21
CA ASN A 414 27.77 -3.43 -1.45
C ASN A 414 27.49 -4.92 -1.21
N LEU A 415 27.43 -5.69 -2.29
CA LEU A 415 27.25 -7.13 -2.22
C LEU A 415 28.58 -7.80 -1.83
N PRO A 416 28.56 -8.88 -1.04
CA PRO A 416 29.78 -9.55 -0.63
C PRO A 416 30.41 -10.30 -1.81
N ASP A 417 31.60 -9.86 -2.23
CA ASP A 417 32.47 -10.65 -3.09
C ASP A 417 33.17 -11.73 -2.25
N GLY A 418 33.04 -12.99 -2.66
CA GLY A 418 33.65 -14.11 -1.95
C GLY A 418 33.23 -15.49 -2.46
N GLU A 419 33.81 -16.52 -1.85
CA GLU A 419 33.45 -17.91 -2.11
C GLU A 419 32.03 -18.23 -1.62
N ILE A 420 31.34 -19.14 -2.31
CA ILE A 420 29.94 -19.49 -2.01
C ILE A 420 29.79 -20.23 -0.68
N CYS A 421 30.75 -21.12 -0.37
CA CYS A 421 30.85 -21.78 0.93
C CYS A 421 32.28 -21.57 1.43
N SER A 422 32.44 -21.02 2.63
CA SER A 422 33.76 -20.74 3.18
C SER A 422 34.45 -22.03 3.65
N GLY A 423 35.39 -22.56 2.87
CA GLY A 423 36.28 -23.66 3.29
C GLY A 423 35.71 -25.08 3.28
N SER A 424 34.47 -25.28 2.80
CA SER A 424 33.80 -26.59 2.75
C SER A 424 33.36 -26.97 1.34
N ASN A 425 33.51 -28.25 0.97
CA ASN A 425 33.00 -28.77 -0.31
C ASN A 425 31.46 -28.69 -0.36
N ILE A 426 30.90 -28.21 -1.47
CA ILE A 426 29.44 -28.11 -1.62
C ILE A 426 28.79 -29.50 -1.66
N THR A 427 29.41 -30.47 -2.33
CA THR A 427 28.90 -31.83 -2.53
C THR A 427 29.85 -32.89 -1.97
N SER A 428 29.31 -33.95 -1.38
CA SER A 428 30.06 -35.20 -1.11
C SER A 428 30.03 -36.17 -2.31
N SER A 429 31.02 -37.07 -2.36
CA SER A 429 31.03 -38.27 -3.22
C SER A 429 30.32 -39.48 -2.57
N SER A 430 30.07 -39.43 -1.26
CA SER A 430 29.25 -40.41 -0.54
C SER A 430 27.79 -39.96 -0.43
N GLN A 431 26.89 -40.93 -0.23
CA GLN A 431 25.48 -40.63 0.06
C GLN A 431 25.37 -39.78 1.33
N GLU A 432 24.70 -38.64 1.23
CA GLU A 432 24.53 -37.69 2.34
C GLU A 432 23.15 -37.00 2.30
N ILE A 433 22.80 -36.32 3.39
CA ILE A 433 21.62 -35.45 3.47
C ILE A 433 22.07 -34.02 3.76
N ILE A 434 21.73 -33.09 2.88
CA ILE A 434 21.93 -31.66 3.07
C ILE A 434 20.64 -31.02 3.58
N LEU A 435 20.69 -30.41 4.75
CA LEU A 435 19.58 -29.69 5.35
C LEU A 435 19.82 -28.18 5.21
N MET A 436 19.02 -27.52 4.37
CA MET A 436 19.12 -26.07 4.18
C MET A 436 18.48 -25.33 5.37
N VAL A 437 19.12 -24.28 5.87
CA VAL A 437 18.59 -23.40 6.92
C VAL A 437 18.67 -21.96 6.43
N GLY A 438 17.56 -21.23 6.47
CA GLY A 438 17.56 -19.81 6.08
C GLY A 438 16.17 -19.22 5.85
N CYS A 439 16.07 -17.91 5.99
CA CYS A 439 14.83 -17.14 5.80
C CYS A 439 14.21 -17.36 4.39
N PRO A 440 12.87 -17.30 4.23
CA PRO A 440 12.26 -17.12 2.91
C PRO A 440 12.87 -15.92 2.16
N GLY A 441 13.35 -16.13 0.94
CA GLY A 441 14.07 -15.10 0.16
C GLY A 441 15.59 -15.10 0.33
N SER A 442 16.17 -15.89 1.24
CA SER A 442 17.63 -15.96 1.41
C SER A 442 18.40 -16.55 0.21
N GLY A 443 17.71 -17.22 -0.72
CA GLY A 443 18.33 -17.80 -1.91
C GLY A 443 18.51 -19.32 -1.90
N LYS A 444 18.08 -20.04 -0.85
CA LYS A 444 18.19 -21.52 -0.75
C LYS A 444 17.82 -22.25 -2.06
N SER A 445 16.60 -22.07 -2.57
CA SER A 445 16.14 -22.71 -3.80
C SER A 445 16.91 -22.29 -5.07
N HIS A 446 17.63 -21.16 -5.06
CA HIS A 446 18.57 -20.81 -6.12
C HIS A 446 19.90 -21.56 -5.94
N PHE A 447 20.43 -21.64 -4.72
CA PHE A 447 21.62 -22.43 -4.39
C PHE A 447 21.41 -23.91 -4.75
N VAL A 448 20.33 -24.53 -4.27
CA VAL A 448 20.00 -25.94 -4.52
C VAL A 448 19.90 -26.24 -6.02
N ARG A 449 19.12 -25.44 -6.77
CA ARG A 449 18.98 -25.60 -8.24
C ARG A 449 20.26 -25.35 -9.04
N ASN A 450 21.29 -24.72 -8.47
CA ASN A 450 22.52 -24.42 -9.20
C ASN A 450 23.70 -25.34 -8.81
N TYR A 451 23.79 -25.75 -7.54
CA TYR A 451 24.94 -26.53 -7.04
C TYR A 451 24.58 -27.95 -6.59
N LEU A 452 23.31 -28.25 -6.31
CA LEU A 452 22.84 -29.55 -5.81
C LEU A 452 21.84 -30.21 -6.79
N LYS A 453 22.01 -29.97 -8.10
CA LYS A 453 21.11 -30.47 -9.17
C LYS A 453 20.92 -31.98 -9.21
N HIS A 454 21.91 -32.72 -8.72
CA HIS A 454 21.95 -34.19 -8.73
C HIS A 454 21.43 -34.82 -7.43
N TYR A 455 20.97 -34.00 -6.47
CA TYR A 455 20.44 -34.47 -5.19
C TYR A 455 18.93 -34.64 -5.29
N GLY A 456 18.39 -35.68 -4.64
CA GLY A 456 16.96 -35.87 -4.45
C GLY A 456 16.33 -34.65 -3.77
N TYR A 457 15.40 -33.98 -4.45
CA TYR A 457 14.91 -32.66 -4.05
C TYR A 457 13.64 -32.76 -3.20
N VAL A 458 13.74 -32.35 -1.93
CA VAL A 458 12.62 -32.36 -0.98
C VAL A 458 12.30 -30.93 -0.56
N ASN A 459 11.07 -30.48 -0.85
CA ASN A 459 10.58 -29.15 -0.50
C ASN A 459 9.13 -29.24 0.00
N ARG A 460 8.83 -28.59 1.14
CA ARG A 460 7.51 -28.64 1.79
C ARG A 460 6.47 -27.77 1.10
N ASP A 461 6.87 -26.69 0.43
CA ASP A 461 5.95 -25.78 -0.25
C ASP A 461 5.28 -26.49 -1.45
N THR A 462 5.96 -27.43 -2.08
CA THR A 462 5.40 -28.29 -3.15
C THR A 462 4.69 -29.54 -2.62
N LEU A 463 5.19 -30.16 -1.55
CA LEU A 463 4.62 -31.40 -0.99
C LEU A 463 3.45 -31.18 -0.01
N GLY A 464 3.38 -30.01 0.63
CA GLY A 464 2.34 -29.56 1.56
C GLY A 464 2.57 -29.91 3.03
N SER A 465 3.17 -31.06 3.36
CA SER A 465 3.39 -31.49 4.75
C SER A 465 4.80 -32.02 5.02
N TRP A 466 5.25 -31.95 6.27
CA TRP A 466 6.57 -32.45 6.67
C TRP A 466 6.65 -33.98 6.64
N GLN A 467 5.53 -34.67 6.89
CA GLN A 467 5.45 -36.13 6.77
C GLN A 467 5.71 -36.57 5.33
N LYS A 468 5.12 -35.89 4.33
CA LYS A 468 5.40 -36.15 2.92
C LYS A 468 6.85 -35.84 2.54
N CYS A 469 7.47 -34.83 3.16
CA CYS A 469 8.90 -34.56 2.99
C CYS A 469 9.74 -35.77 3.44
N ILE A 470 9.42 -36.37 4.60
CA ILE A 470 10.07 -37.60 5.07
C ILE A 470 9.84 -38.77 4.10
N THR A 471 8.61 -38.99 3.62
CA THR A 471 8.33 -40.08 2.66
C THR A 471 9.16 -39.96 1.38
N ILE A 472 9.29 -38.76 0.81
CA ILE A 472 10.10 -38.53 -0.39
C ILE A 472 11.60 -38.61 -0.09
N MET A 473 12.05 -38.15 1.09
CA MET A 473 13.42 -38.31 1.57
C MET A 473 13.79 -39.79 1.72
N GLU A 474 12.97 -40.60 2.39
CA GLU A 474 13.20 -42.05 2.53
C GLU A 474 13.19 -42.75 1.17
N LYS A 475 12.35 -42.31 0.21
CA LYS A 475 12.38 -42.82 -1.16
C LYS A 475 13.76 -42.63 -1.82
N HIS A 476 14.26 -41.40 -1.87
CA HIS A 476 15.58 -41.10 -2.45
C HIS A 476 16.72 -41.82 -1.71
N ILE A 477 16.64 -41.93 -0.38
CA ILE A 477 17.59 -42.69 0.43
C ILE A 477 17.68 -44.16 -0.02
N ASN A 478 16.53 -44.80 -0.26
CA ASN A 478 16.46 -46.18 -0.76
C ASN A 478 16.95 -46.29 -2.21
N GLU A 479 16.70 -45.28 -3.05
CA GLU A 479 17.21 -45.15 -4.43
C GLU A 479 18.74 -44.88 -4.49
N LYS A 480 19.40 -44.71 -3.35
CA LYS A 480 20.84 -44.39 -3.16
C LYS A 480 21.26 -42.97 -3.56
N ASP A 481 20.31 -42.08 -3.77
CA ASP A 481 20.56 -40.65 -3.98
C ASP A 481 21.01 -39.96 -2.68
N SER A 482 21.90 -38.96 -2.79
CA SER A 482 22.04 -37.92 -1.77
C SER A 482 20.83 -37.00 -1.81
N VAL A 483 20.37 -36.50 -0.66
CA VAL A 483 19.09 -35.77 -0.54
C VAL A 483 19.31 -34.34 -0.08
N VAL A 484 18.53 -33.39 -0.59
CA VAL A 484 18.52 -32.00 -0.15
C VAL A 484 17.14 -31.56 0.32
N ILE A 485 17.07 -31.06 1.56
CA ILE A 485 15.86 -30.55 2.20
C ILE A 485 15.81 -29.01 2.06
N ASP A 486 15.21 -28.51 0.98
CA ASP A 486 15.02 -27.07 0.72
C ASP A 486 13.79 -26.52 1.46
N ASN A 487 13.89 -26.49 2.79
CA ASN A 487 12.90 -25.88 3.68
C ASN A 487 13.54 -24.73 4.47
N THR A 488 12.74 -23.98 5.24
CA THR A 488 13.25 -22.89 6.07
C THR A 488 14.03 -23.38 7.30
N ASN A 489 13.53 -24.46 7.92
CA ASN A 489 14.14 -25.19 9.05
C ASN A 489 14.65 -24.28 10.20
N PRO A 490 13.80 -23.40 10.77
CA PRO A 490 14.21 -22.35 11.69
C PRO A 490 14.72 -22.87 13.05
N ASP A 491 14.06 -23.87 13.62
CA ASP A 491 14.28 -24.38 14.98
C ASP A 491 14.82 -25.82 15.00
N CYS A 492 15.44 -26.20 16.12
CA CYS A 492 15.96 -27.55 16.35
C CYS A 492 14.88 -28.63 16.16
N VAL A 493 13.66 -28.42 16.66
CA VAL A 493 12.54 -29.38 16.52
C VAL A 493 12.19 -29.67 15.06
N SER A 494 12.26 -28.66 14.18
CA SER A 494 12.02 -28.84 12.74
C SER A 494 13.16 -29.57 12.04
N ARG A 495 14.41 -29.36 12.49
CA ARG A 495 15.61 -30.02 11.93
C ARG A 495 15.70 -31.48 12.36
N GLN A 496 15.47 -31.74 13.64
CA GLN A 496 15.53 -33.06 14.28
C GLN A 496 14.72 -34.13 13.54
N ARG A 497 13.54 -33.78 13.01
CA ARG A 497 12.67 -34.68 12.20
C ARG A 497 13.39 -35.34 11.02
N TYR A 498 14.35 -34.65 10.40
CA TYR A 498 15.13 -35.17 9.29
C TYR A 498 16.40 -35.88 9.77
N ILE A 499 17.00 -35.39 10.87
CA ILE A 499 18.19 -35.98 11.49
C ILE A 499 17.88 -37.38 12.05
N GLU A 500 16.70 -37.59 12.65
CA GLU A 500 16.28 -38.90 13.16
C GLU A 500 16.12 -39.94 12.04
N VAL A 501 15.57 -39.54 10.89
CA VAL A 501 15.50 -40.37 9.69
C VAL A 501 16.91 -40.69 9.19
N ALA A 502 17.80 -39.71 9.12
CA ALA A 502 19.19 -39.94 8.72
C ALA A 502 19.93 -40.94 9.63
N LYS A 503 19.76 -40.79 10.96
CA LYS A 503 20.31 -41.69 11.98
C LYS A 503 19.80 -43.12 11.81
N LYS A 504 18.49 -43.32 11.54
CA LYS A 504 17.89 -44.63 11.22
C LYS A 504 18.54 -45.35 10.02
N TYR A 505 18.96 -44.60 9.00
CA TYR A 505 19.62 -45.13 7.81
C TYR A 505 21.16 -45.08 7.85
N ASN A 506 21.75 -44.59 8.95
CA ASN A 506 23.19 -44.36 9.13
C ASN A 506 23.82 -43.49 8.01
N ILE A 507 23.11 -42.42 7.60
CA ILE A 507 23.56 -41.47 6.57
C ILE A 507 23.97 -40.14 7.24
N PRO A 508 25.13 -39.55 6.87
CA PRO A 508 25.57 -38.27 7.43
C PRO A 508 24.65 -37.11 7.03
N VAL A 509 24.47 -36.15 7.94
CA VAL A 509 23.68 -34.93 7.69
C VAL A 509 24.56 -33.70 7.82
N ARG A 510 24.59 -32.87 6.78
CA ARG A 510 25.24 -31.54 6.83
C ARG A 510 24.19 -30.43 6.86
N CYS A 511 24.45 -29.41 7.66
CA CYS A 511 23.58 -28.23 7.77
C CYS A 511 24.15 -27.09 6.91
N PHE A 512 23.38 -26.58 5.97
CA PHE A 512 23.78 -25.48 5.09
C PHE A 512 23.04 -24.19 5.48
N VAL A 513 23.72 -23.29 6.18
CA VAL A 513 23.16 -22.08 6.78
C VAL A 513 23.39 -20.88 5.86
N MET A 514 22.31 -20.32 5.33
CA MET A 514 22.38 -19.10 4.50
C MET A 514 22.71 -17.89 5.37
N LEU A 515 23.83 -17.22 5.10
CA LEU A 515 24.26 -16.00 5.80
C LEU A 515 23.51 -14.73 5.35
N THR A 516 22.63 -14.83 4.37
CA THR A 516 21.80 -13.72 3.86
C THR A 516 20.97 -13.10 4.98
N SER A 517 21.20 -11.82 5.27
CA SER A 517 20.48 -11.10 6.33
C SER A 517 18.98 -10.97 6.02
N ILE A 518 18.19 -10.62 7.03
CA ILE A 518 16.73 -10.50 6.87
C ILE A 518 16.35 -9.37 5.91
N ASP A 519 17.05 -8.24 5.95
CA ASP A 519 16.77 -7.10 5.07
C ASP A 519 17.24 -7.38 3.63
N HIS A 520 18.34 -8.12 3.47
CA HIS A 520 18.78 -8.67 2.18
C HIS A 520 17.77 -9.70 1.63
N ALA A 521 17.22 -10.58 2.46
CA ALA A 521 16.18 -11.53 2.04
C ALA A 521 14.87 -10.84 1.64
N LYS A 522 14.47 -9.75 2.31
CA LYS A 522 13.36 -8.89 1.88
C LYS A 522 13.66 -8.23 0.53
N HIS A 523 14.88 -7.72 0.33
CA HIS A 523 15.30 -7.14 -0.95
C HIS A 523 15.24 -8.17 -2.08
N ASN A 524 15.74 -9.39 -1.86
CA ASN A 524 15.63 -10.50 -2.81
C ASN A 524 14.18 -10.82 -3.18
N ASN A 525 13.29 -10.91 -2.20
CA ASN A 525 11.85 -11.10 -2.46
C ASN A 525 11.29 -9.92 -3.25
N LYS A 526 11.68 -8.68 -2.92
CA LYS A 526 11.17 -7.50 -3.62
C LYS A 526 11.67 -7.38 -5.06
N PHE A 527 12.93 -7.73 -5.31
CA PHE A 527 13.48 -7.86 -6.65
C PHE A 527 12.67 -8.89 -7.47
N ARG A 528 12.45 -10.09 -6.92
CA ARG A 528 11.67 -11.14 -7.59
C ARG A 528 10.21 -10.74 -7.82
N GLU A 529 9.56 -10.03 -6.89
CA GLU A 529 8.22 -9.47 -7.09
C GLU A 529 8.13 -8.53 -8.30
N LEU A 530 9.25 -7.93 -8.70
CA LEU A 530 9.32 -6.93 -9.78
C LEU A 530 9.86 -7.50 -11.10
N THR A 531 10.59 -8.63 -11.07
CA THR A 531 11.25 -9.23 -12.25
C THR A 531 10.75 -10.62 -12.65
N ASP A 532 10.10 -11.36 -11.74
CA ASP A 532 9.64 -12.74 -11.96
C ASP A 532 8.10 -12.81 -11.82
N PRO A 533 7.34 -12.78 -12.94
CA PRO A 533 5.87 -12.88 -12.90
C PRO A 533 5.34 -14.18 -12.30
N SER A 534 6.17 -15.22 -12.15
CA SER A 534 5.82 -16.48 -11.48
C SER A 534 6.09 -16.46 -9.97
N HIS A 535 6.69 -15.39 -9.44
CA HIS A 535 7.03 -15.31 -8.03
C HIS A 535 5.80 -15.06 -7.14
N VAL A 536 5.42 -16.07 -6.36
CA VAL A 536 4.45 -15.91 -5.27
C VAL A 536 5.04 -14.98 -4.19
N LYS A 537 4.36 -13.86 -3.96
CA LYS A 537 4.75 -12.84 -2.98
C LYS A 537 4.94 -13.40 -1.57
N VAL A 538 6.15 -13.30 -1.03
CA VAL A 538 6.44 -13.63 0.37
C VAL A 538 5.96 -12.49 1.27
N ASN A 539 5.07 -12.78 2.21
CA ASN A 539 4.55 -11.81 3.16
C ASN A 539 5.53 -11.63 4.35
N ASP A 540 5.73 -10.38 4.80
CA ASP A 540 6.50 -10.04 6.01
C ASP A 540 6.14 -10.88 7.23
N LEU A 541 4.87 -11.31 7.37
CA LEU A 541 4.45 -12.21 8.44
C LEU A 541 5.21 -13.55 8.44
N VAL A 542 5.53 -14.10 7.27
CA VAL A 542 6.28 -15.35 7.13
C VAL A 542 7.75 -15.14 7.51
N ILE A 543 8.33 -14.02 7.07
CA ILE A 543 9.70 -13.61 7.42
C ILE A 543 9.82 -13.39 8.93
N ASN A 544 8.88 -12.65 9.54
CA ASN A 544 8.88 -12.38 10.98
C ASN A 544 8.61 -13.64 11.81
N SER A 545 7.78 -14.57 11.32
CA SER A 545 7.58 -15.89 11.94
C SER A 545 8.88 -16.70 11.93
N TYR A 546 9.58 -16.74 10.80
CA TYR A 546 10.91 -17.37 10.71
C TYR A 546 11.89 -16.76 11.72
N VAL A 547 12.01 -15.43 11.76
CA VAL A 547 12.91 -14.72 12.69
C VAL A 547 12.59 -15.04 14.16
N LYS A 548 11.30 -15.11 14.53
CA LYS A 548 10.89 -15.44 15.90
C LYS A 548 11.22 -16.88 16.29
N SER A 549 11.14 -17.81 15.35
CA SER A 549 11.44 -19.23 15.58
C SER A 549 12.91 -19.61 15.37
N TYR A 550 13.74 -18.72 14.83
CA TYR A 550 15.10 -19.07 14.45
C TYR A 550 15.98 -19.41 15.66
N GLN A 551 16.59 -20.59 15.62
CA GLN A 551 17.61 -21.07 16.53
C GLN A 551 18.84 -21.45 15.71
N GLN A 552 20.00 -20.86 16.04
CA GLN A 552 21.26 -21.17 15.35
C GLN A 552 21.55 -22.68 15.41
N PRO A 553 21.85 -23.34 14.28
CA PRO A 553 22.20 -24.75 14.28
C PRO A 553 23.48 -25.06 15.08
N SER A 554 23.52 -26.20 15.76
CA SER A 554 24.69 -26.69 16.48
C SER A 554 25.02 -28.15 16.12
N LEU A 555 26.29 -28.55 16.25
CA LEU A 555 26.71 -29.94 15.97
C LEU A 555 26.05 -30.95 16.91
N GLU A 556 25.63 -30.51 18.11
CA GLU A 556 24.93 -31.31 19.13
C GLU A 556 23.59 -31.88 18.63
N GLU A 557 22.95 -31.27 17.63
CA GLU A 557 21.76 -31.83 16.97
C GLU A 557 22.07 -33.16 16.25
N GLY A 558 23.34 -33.38 15.87
CA GLY A 558 23.82 -34.54 15.14
C GLY A 558 24.17 -34.25 13.68
N PHE A 559 24.57 -33.01 13.36
CA PHE A 559 25.17 -32.68 12.08
C PHE A 559 26.64 -33.10 12.04
N THR A 560 27.12 -33.61 10.91
CA THR A 560 28.54 -33.90 10.69
C THR A 560 29.34 -32.64 10.36
N GLU A 561 28.70 -31.64 9.76
CA GLU A 561 29.30 -30.34 9.41
C GLU A 561 28.20 -29.26 9.37
N ILE A 562 28.56 -28.03 9.75
CA ILE A 562 27.74 -26.83 9.53
C ILE A 562 28.48 -25.94 8.52
N VAL A 563 27.95 -25.89 7.30
CA VAL A 563 28.47 -25.11 6.19
C VAL A 563 27.76 -23.76 6.15
N HIS A 564 28.53 -22.67 6.18
CA HIS A 564 27.99 -21.33 5.99
C HIS A 564 27.99 -20.97 4.50
N VAL A 565 26.82 -20.57 3.99
CA VAL A 565 26.60 -20.24 2.58
C VAL A 565 26.49 -18.72 2.42
N ASN A 566 27.46 -18.13 1.73
CA ASN A 566 27.48 -16.72 1.39
C ASN A 566 26.45 -16.42 0.28
N PHE A 567 25.90 -15.21 0.28
CA PHE A 567 25.06 -14.76 -0.83
C PHE A 567 25.93 -14.28 -1.99
N VAL A 568 26.09 -15.11 -3.01
CA VAL A 568 26.73 -14.72 -4.28
C VAL A 568 25.66 -14.70 -5.38
N PRO A 569 25.25 -13.52 -5.87
CA PRO A 569 24.19 -13.42 -6.86
C PRO A 569 24.64 -13.93 -8.23
N LYS A 570 23.69 -14.46 -9.00
CA LYS A 570 23.86 -14.76 -10.43
C LYS A 570 22.68 -14.17 -11.21
N PHE A 571 22.95 -13.08 -11.91
CA PHE A 571 22.01 -12.38 -12.78
C PHE A 571 21.99 -13.01 -14.18
N ARG A 572 20.85 -12.94 -14.87
CA ARG A 572 20.72 -13.47 -16.25
C ARG A 572 21.18 -12.47 -17.29
N LYS A 573 21.10 -11.17 -16.97
CA LYS A 573 21.50 -10.05 -17.81
C LYS A 573 22.04 -8.92 -16.93
N GLU A 574 22.69 -7.94 -17.55
CA GLU A 574 23.25 -6.80 -16.82
C GLU A 574 22.15 -5.84 -16.33
N GLU A 575 21.00 -5.73 -17.02
CA GLU A 575 19.89 -4.90 -16.54
C GLU A 575 19.27 -5.45 -15.25
N ASP A 576 19.23 -6.79 -15.09
CA ASP A 576 18.80 -7.44 -13.84
C ASP A 576 19.75 -7.07 -12.69
N ARG A 577 21.06 -7.03 -12.95
CA ARG A 577 22.08 -6.63 -11.97
C ARG A 577 21.93 -5.17 -11.59
N GLN A 578 21.89 -4.27 -12.57
CA GLN A 578 21.74 -2.83 -12.34
C GLN A 578 20.46 -2.52 -11.55
N PHE A 579 19.36 -3.21 -11.84
CA PHE A 579 18.11 -3.07 -11.09
C PHE A 579 18.17 -3.68 -9.68
N TYR A 580 18.89 -4.79 -9.50
CA TYR A 580 19.13 -5.39 -8.19
C TYR A 580 19.99 -4.51 -7.28
N GLU A 581 20.97 -3.79 -7.84
CA GLU A 581 21.86 -2.85 -7.14
C GLU A 581 21.17 -1.53 -6.73
N MET A 582 19.90 -1.34 -7.10
CA MET A 582 19.06 -0.23 -6.62
C MET A 582 18.40 -0.55 -5.27
N TYR A 583 18.12 0.46 -4.46
CA TYR A 583 17.23 0.31 -3.32
C TYR A 583 15.79 0.05 -3.80
N LEU A 584 15.21 -1.09 -3.43
CA LEU A 584 13.84 -1.47 -3.80
C LEU A 584 12.83 -1.43 -2.63
N LEU A 585 13.32 -1.25 -1.40
CA LEU A 585 12.52 -1.19 -0.17
C LEU A 585 12.40 0.26 0.33
N GLU A 586 11.24 0.60 0.90
CA GLU A 586 10.96 1.95 1.42
C GLU A 586 11.57 2.22 2.81
N ARG A 587 12.15 1.19 3.45
CA ARG A 587 12.76 1.20 4.79
C ARG A 587 13.79 0.09 4.89
#